data_AF-A0A2R6M8S2-F1
#
_entry.id   AF-A0A2R6M8S2-F1
#
_cell.length_a   1.000
_cell.length_b   1.000
_cell.length_c   1.000
_cell.angle_alpha   90.00
_cell.angle_beta   90.00
_cell.angle_gamma   90.00
#
_symmetry.space_group_name_H-M   'P 1'
#
loop_
_entity.id
_entity.type
_entity.pdbx_description
1 polymer ?
#
loop_
_entity_poly.entity_id
_entity_poly.type
_entity_poly.pdbx_seq_one_letter_code
_entity_poly.pdbx_strand_id
1 'polypeptide(L)'
;SGAEHLFSHQLDRMVPDAALHGHQVGVGTIIAEYLHGGNWQGVRRALDTIDAPTTAEELGIDSETVVAALTSAHEVRDRYTILGNGMSEAAAYEAAETTGVI
;
A
#
# COMPACT_ATOMS: atom_id res chain seq x y z
N SER A 1 1.07 -12.31 3.88
CA SER A 1 -0.13 -12.01 3.08
C SER A 1 -1.29 -11.60 3.98
N GLY A 2 -1.22 -10.36 4.45
CA GLY A 2 -2.27 -9.59 5.12
C GLY A 2 -2.75 -8.44 4.22
N ALA A 3 -2.99 -7.26 4.80
CA ALA A 3 -3.48 -6.08 4.10
C ALA A 3 -2.55 -5.63 2.95
N GLU A 4 -1.24 -5.70 3.17
CA GLU A 4 -0.20 -5.31 2.21
C GLU A 4 -0.29 -6.11 0.90
N HIS A 5 -0.65 -7.40 0.99
CA HIS A 5 -0.86 -8.23 -0.20
C HIS A 5 -2.22 -8.01 -0.83
N LEU A 6 -3.27 -7.69 -0.05
CA LEU A 6 -4.55 -7.33 -0.64
C LEU A 6 -4.43 -6.03 -1.46
N PHE A 7 -3.68 -5.05 -0.96
CA PHE A 7 -3.32 -3.84 -1.69
C PHE A 7 -2.59 -4.17 -3.00
N SER A 8 -1.51 -4.96 -2.95
CA SER A 8 -0.78 -5.36 -4.16
C SER A 8 -1.67 -6.12 -5.17
N HIS A 9 -2.49 -7.07 -4.72
CA HIS A 9 -3.42 -7.76 -5.61
C HIS A 9 -4.47 -6.83 -6.22
N GLN A 10 -4.84 -5.76 -5.53
CA GLN A 10 -5.74 -4.76 -6.08
C GLN A 10 -5.03 -3.89 -7.12
N LEU A 11 -3.77 -3.52 -6.89
CA LEU A 11 -2.94 -2.89 -7.93
C LEU A 11 -2.78 -3.79 -9.16
N ASP A 12 -2.50 -5.09 -8.98
CA ASP A 12 -2.40 -6.06 -10.08
C ASP A 12 -3.69 -6.14 -10.92
N ARG A 13 -4.86 -5.88 -10.32
CA ARG A 13 -6.15 -5.83 -11.02
C ARG A 13 -6.39 -4.51 -11.74
N MET A 14 -5.95 -3.39 -11.17
CA MET A 14 -6.21 -2.03 -11.68
C MET A 14 -5.20 -1.62 -12.76
N VAL A 15 -3.92 -1.92 -12.51
CA VAL A 15 -2.76 -1.51 -13.33
C VAL A 15 -1.83 -2.71 -13.52
N PRO A 16 -2.24 -3.71 -14.32
CA PRO A 16 -1.47 -4.93 -14.51
C PRO A 16 -0.06 -4.62 -15.06
N ASP A 17 0.93 -5.36 -14.56
CA ASP A 17 2.35 -5.27 -14.94
C ASP A 17 3.03 -3.91 -14.67
N ALA A 18 2.39 -2.99 -13.92
CA ALA A 18 2.96 -1.68 -13.61
C ALA A 18 4.23 -1.76 -12.74
N ALA A 19 4.26 -2.67 -11.77
CA ALA A 19 5.40 -2.88 -10.87
C ALA A 19 5.51 -4.34 -10.43
N LEU A 20 6.71 -4.75 -10.00
CA LEU A 20 6.93 -6.09 -9.45
C LEU A 20 6.10 -6.32 -8.18
N HIS A 21 5.53 -7.52 -8.03
CA HIS A 21 4.68 -7.86 -6.87
C HIS A 21 5.36 -7.55 -5.52
N GLY A 22 6.63 -7.92 -5.35
CA GLY A 22 7.37 -7.64 -4.11
C GLY A 22 7.54 -6.14 -3.82
N HIS A 23 7.65 -5.31 -4.85
CA HIS A 23 7.75 -3.85 -4.71
C HIS A 23 6.41 -3.25 -4.26
N GLN A 24 5.32 -3.65 -4.90
CA GLN A 24 3.97 -3.23 -4.50
C GLN A 24 3.66 -3.64 -3.05
N VAL A 25 3.98 -4.88 -2.69
CA VAL A 25 3.82 -5.40 -1.32
C VAL A 25 4.67 -4.62 -0.31
N GLY A 26 5.90 -4.25 -0.67
CA GLY A 26 6.78 -3.42 0.13
C GLY A 26 6.15 -2.07 0.48
N VAL A 27 5.71 -1.33 -0.53
CA VAL A 27 5.01 -0.05 -0.34
C VAL A 27 3.72 -0.22 0.47
N GLY A 28 2.92 -1.24 0.15
CA GLY A 28 1.72 -1.58 0.93
C GLY A 28 2.01 -1.89 2.40
N THR A 29 3.20 -2.41 2.72
CA THR A 29 3.61 -2.73 4.09
C THR A 29 3.91 -1.47 4.89
N ILE A 30 4.44 -0.41 4.27
CA ILE A 30 4.65 0.90 4.93
C ILE A 30 3.31 1.43 5.46
N ILE A 31 2.28 1.44 4.61
CA ILE A 31 0.94 1.94 4.96
C ILE A 31 0.25 1.01 5.97
N ALA A 32 0.32 -0.31 5.76
CA ALA A 32 -0.30 -1.26 6.67
C ALA A 32 0.30 -1.18 8.09
N GLU A 33 1.63 -1.02 8.20
CA GLU A 33 2.32 -0.84 9.47
C GLU A 33 1.89 0.47 10.16
N TYR A 34 1.71 1.56 9.41
CA TYR A 34 1.18 2.82 9.94
C TYR A 34 -0.22 2.64 10.53
N LEU A 35 -1.13 1.98 9.80
CA LEU A 35 -2.50 1.73 10.27
C LEU A 35 -2.54 0.83 11.52
N HIS A 36 -1.55 -0.05 11.68
CA HIS A 36 -1.37 -0.84 12.89
C HIS A 36 -0.79 -0.04 14.07
N GLY A 37 -0.41 1.23 13.88
CA GLY A 37 0.29 2.05 14.89
C GLY A 37 1.74 1.62 15.12
N GLY A 38 2.33 0.93 14.15
CA GLY A 38 3.68 0.36 14.20
C GLY A 38 4.77 1.30 13.68
N ASN A 39 5.97 0.73 13.46
CA ASN A 39 7.15 1.49 13.06
C ASN A 39 7.32 1.52 11.54
N TRP A 40 6.39 2.19 10.86
CA TRP A 40 6.40 2.31 9.39
C TRP A 40 7.65 3.03 8.86
N GLN A 41 8.25 3.96 9.61
CA GLN A 41 9.51 4.60 9.22
C GLN A 41 10.68 3.61 9.23
N GLY A 42 10.62 2.57 10.07
CA GLY A 42 11.57 1.47 10.08
C GLY A 42 11.46 0.62 8.82
N VAL A 43 10.23 0.26 8.42
CA VAL A 43 9.95 -0.47 7.19
C VAL A 43 10.44 0.32 5.98
N ARG A 44 10.07 1.60 5.88
CA ARG A 44 10.47 2.49 4.80
C ARG A 44 12.00 2.53 4.64
N ARG A 45 12.73 2.78 5.74
CA ARG A 45 14.20 2.81 5.72
C ARG A 45 14.82 1.47 5.31
N ALA A 46 14.22 0.35 5.72
CA ALA A 46 14.73 -0.97 5.36
C ALA A 46 14.59 -1.25 3.86
N LEU A 47 13.48 -0.83 3.24
CA LEU A 47 13.27 -0.90 1.79
C LEU A 47 14.23 0.02 1.03
N ASP A 48 14.35 1.27 1.48
CA ASP A 48 15.26 2.27 0.90
C ASP A 48 16.72 1.81 0.93
N THR A 49 17.16 1.15 2.02
CA THR A 49 18.54 0.63 2.16
C THR A 49 18.91 -0.44 1.10
N ILE A 50 17.91 -1.08 0.50
CA ILE A 50 18.10 -2.10 -0.55
C ILE A 50 17.65 -1.60 -1.94
N ASP A 51 17.49 -0.28 -2.10
CA ASP A 51 17.02 0.37 -3.33
C ASP A 51 15.64 -0.14 -3.80
N ALA A 52 14.80 -0.61 -2.88
CA ALA A 52 13.41 -0.98 -3.16
C ALA A 52 12.51 0.26 -3.08
N PRO A 53 11.45 0.34 -3.91
CA PRO A 53 10.57 1.50 -3.95
C PRO A 53 9.82 1.68 -2.63
N THR A 54 9.63 2.94 -2.28
CA THR A 54 8.92 3.44 -1.10
C THR A 54 7.81 4.43 -1.43
N THR A 55 7.72 4.89 -2.68
CA THR A 55 6.69 5.82 -3.16
C THR A 55 5.89 5.25 -4.34
N ALA A 56 4.74 5.87 -4.62
CA ALA A 56 3.92 5.59 -5.79
C ALA A 56 4.67 5.92 -7.10
N GLU A 57 5.40 7.05 -7.12
CA GLU A 57 6.20 7.46 -8.27
C GLU A 57 7.29 6.42 -8.61
N GLU A 58 7.97 5.87 -7.60
CA GLU A 58 8.99 4.82 -7.80
C GLU A 58 8.38 3.48 -8.28
N LEU A 59 7.10 3.24 -7.99
CA LEU A 59 6.33 2.14 -8.58
C LEU A 59 5.83 2.46 -10.00
N GLY A 60 5.92 3.71 -10.46
CA GLY A 60 5.32 4.14 -11.74
C GLY A 60 3.80 4.19 -11.70
N ILE A 61 3.20 4.45 -10.54
CA ILE A 61 1.76 4.46 -10.30
C ILE A 61 1.36 5.84 -9.78
N ASP A 62 0.24 6.39 -10.26
CA ASP A 62 -0.30 7.67 -9.78
C ASP A 62 -0.93 7.54 -8.38
N SER A 63 -0.97 8.67 -7.66
CA SER A 63 -1.45 8.74 -6.29
C SER A 63 -2.92 8.33 -6.18
N GLU A 64 -3.75 8.69 -7.16
CA GLU A 64 -5.17 8.34 -7.24
C GLU A 64 -5.35 6.83 -7.35
N THR A 65 -4.54 6.13 -8.15
CA THR A 65 -4.54 4.67 -8.25
C THR A 65 -4.14 4.01 -6.93
N VAL A 66 -3.15 4.54 -6.21
CA VAL A 66 -2.78 4.05 -4.86
C VAL A 66 -3.95 4.18 -3.89
N VAL A 67 -4.60 5.34 -3.86
CA VAL A 67 -5.77 5.59 -2.99
C VAL A 67 -6.95 4.69 -3.36
N ALA A 68 -7.23 4.53 -4.65
CA ALA A 68 -8.27 3.64 -5.13
C ALA A 68 -7.99 2.17 -4.77
N ALA A 69 -6.73 1.74 -4.83
CA ALA A 69 -6.33 0.41 -4.40
C ALA A 69 -6.49 0.22 -2.89
N LEU A 70 -6.10 1.19 -2.05
CA LEU A 70 -6.25 1.12 -0.59
C LEU A 70 -7.73 1.00 -0.16
N THR A 71 -8.60 1.79 -0.77
CA THR A 71 -10.04 1.81 -0.43
C THR A 71 -10.75 0.52 -0.82
N SER A 72 -10.34 -0.14 -1.91
CA SER A 72 -10.98 -1.34 -2.46
C SER A 72 -10.26 -2.66 -2.15
N ALA A 73 -9.05 -2.64 -1.59
CA ALA A 73 -8.25 -3.84 -1.33
C ALA A 73 -8.96 -4.89 -0.43
N HIS A 74 -9.80 -4.45 0.51
CA HIS A 74 -10.55 -5.34 1.39
C HIS A 74 -11.51 -6.28 0.64
N GLU A 75 -11.89 -5.95 -0.60
CA GLU A 75 -12.79 -6.74 -1.45
C GLU A 75 -12.07 -7.88 -2.19
N VAL A 76 -10.73 -7.90 -2.18
CA VAL A 76 -9.93 -8.87 -2.95
C VAL A 76 -10.18 -10.30 -2.47
N ARG A 77 -10.33 -10.50 -1.15
CA ARG A 77 -10.60 -11.80 -0.53
C ARG A 77 -11.27 -11.60 0.83
N ASP A 78 -12.20 -12.49 1.17
CA ASP A 78 -12.80 -12.58 2.50
C ASP A 78 -11.77 -13.00 3.57
N ARG A 79 -11.11 -12.00 4.16
CA ARG A 79 -10.14 -12.14 5.25
C ARG A 79 -10.10 -10.85 6.07
N TYR A 80 -10.21 -11.00 7.39
CA TYR A 80 -10.01 -9.88 8.29
C TYR A 80 -8.56 -9.37 8.29
N THR A 81 -8.39 -8.07 8.09
CA THR A 81 -7.11 -7.34 8.14
C THR A 81 -7.31 -5.97 8.80
N ILE A 82 -6.25 -5.15 8.91
CA ILE A 82 -6.36 -3.78 9.42
C ILE A 82 -7.27 -2.87 8.58
N LEU A 83 -7.51 -3.23 7.31
CA LEU A 83 -8.42 -2.51 6.43
C LEU A 83 -9.90 -2.71 6.81
N GLY A 84 -10.23 -3.67 7.69
CA GLY A 84 -11.61 -3.93 8.11
C GLY A 84 -12.55 -4.17 6.93
N ASN A 85 -13.65 -3.41 6.88
CA ASN A 85 -14.62 -3.39 5.77
C ASN A 85 -14.33 -2.27 4.76
N GLY A 86 -13.05 -1.90 4.62
CA GLY A 86 -12.60 -0.76 3.83
C GLY A 86 -12.36 0.49 4.67
N MET A 87 -11.61 1.43 4.07
CA MET A 87 -11.38 2.76 4.60
C MET A 87 -11.98 3.80 3.66
N SER A 88 -12.30 4.99 4.20
CA SER A 88 -12.73 6.11 3.37
C SER A 88 -11.57 6.63 2.53
N GLU A 89 -11.90 7.26 1.41
CA GLU A 89 -10.92 7.93 0.55
C GLU A 89 -10.08 8.96 1.32
N ALA A 90 -10.71 9.76 2.18
CA ALA A 90 -10.00 10.73 3.03
C ALA A 90 -8.98 10.07 3.96
N ALA A 91 -9.32 8.92 4.56
CA ALA A 91 -8.38 8.18 5.41
C ALA A 91 -7.25 7.53 4.60
N ALA A 92 -7.54 7.09 3.37
CA ALA A 92 -6.54 6.55 2.45
C ALA A 92 -5.52 7.62 2.03
N TYR A 93 -5.98 8.83 1.67
CA TYR A 93 -5.10 9.98 1.42
C TYR A 93 -4.27 10.31 2.65
N GLU A 94 -4.90 10.47 3.82
CA GLU A 94 -4.19 10.78 5.06
C GLU A 94 -3.08 9.77 5.37
N ALA A 95 -3.37 8.46 5.23
CA ALA A 95 -2.39 7.41 5.47
C ALA A 95 -1.24 7.43 4.44
N ALA A 96 -1.56 7.60 3.16
CA ALA A 96 -0.58 7.60 2.09
C ALA A 96 0.33 8.84 2.14
N GLU A 97 -0.22 10.03 2.41
CA GLU A 97 0.53 11.28 2.60
C GLU A 97 1.38 11.24 3.87
N THR A 98 0.82 10.77 4.99
CA THR A 98 1.54 10.68 6.28
C THR A 98 2.76 9.77 6.19
N THR A 99 2.64 8.68 5.41
CA THR A 99 3.73 7.73 5.19
C THR A 99 4.70 8.15 4.08
N GLY A 100 4.37 9.22 3.34
CA GLY A 100 5.11 9.72 2.18
C GLY A 100 5.12 8.72 1.01
N VAL A 101 4.13 7.84 0.95
CA VAL A 101 3.95 6.96 -0.23
C VAL A 101 3.45 7.77 -1.41
N ILE A 102 2.59 8.76 -1.16
CA ILE A 102 2.16 9.76 -2.15
C ILE A 102 2.60 11.17 -1.72
#